data_AF-A0A969AJU6-F1
#
_entry.id   AF-A0A969AJU6-F1
#
_cell.length_a   1.000
_cell.length_b   1.000
_cell.length_c   1.000
_cell.angle_alpha   90.00
_cell.angle_beta   90.00
_cell.angle_gamma   90.00
#
_symmetry.space_group_name_H-M   'P 1'
#
loop_
_entity.id
_entity.type
_entity.pdbx_description
1 polymer ?
#
loop_
_entity_poly.entity_id
_entity_poly.type
_entity_poly.pdbx_seq_one_letter_code
_entity_poly.pdbx_strand_id
1 'polypeptide(L)'
;MDSWPVNETDVEKILSGSDPLDEAYVAGLGDSERGMHTIEFLLFGEANNKTVDQFTDREKAFLQALGQDLKTQASDLFASWDSGLDGQPPYWEVFANAGAGSTVYPTVTAAGQELVTGILDSLIEVGEDKLETPFKQQDTFGLESRFSFQTINDLKSNLQSAENGYLGSFPGGPKSSTSISSYVAAIDPDLDTIIKAQFEAAQTALDAIPGTLEESLTDPDAADEIQAAIDAIIQVKETLIGQVVPLI
;
A
#
# COMPACT_ATOMS: atom_id res chain seq x y z
N MET A 1 5.46 -0.75 10.54
CA MET A 1 4.37 -1.69 10.19
C MET A 1 4.72 -2.55 8.97
N ASP A 2 5.25 -1.95 7.90
CA ASP A 2 5.28 -2.58 6.57
C ASP A 2 6.59 -2.31 5.81
N SER A 3 7.72 -2.45 6.49
CA SER A 3 9.01 -2.11 5.87
C SER A 3 9.51 -3.22 4.96
N TRP A 4 9.90 -2.85 3.76
CA TRP A 4 10.47 -3.72 2.74
C TRP A 4 11.81 -3.13 2.22
N PRO A 5 12.85 -3.93 1.95
CA PRO A 5 12.93 -5.39 2.13
C PRO A 5 13.14 -5.81 3.59
N VAL A 6 12.79 -7.07 3.88
CA VAL A 6 13.15 -7.71 5.16
C VAL A 6 14.67 -7.88 5.24
N ASN A 7 15.25 -7.55 6.38
CA ASN A 7 16.65 -7.87 6.65
C ASN A 7 16.76 -9.34 7.10
N GLU A 8 16.65 -10.25 6.12
CA GLU A 8 16.64 -11.71 6.34
C GLU A 8 17.84 -12.15 7.20
N THR A 9 19.03 -11.58 6.97
CA THR A 9 20.25 -11.89 7.73
C THR A 9 20.13 -11.54 9.22
N ASP A 10 19.56 -10.39 9.56
CA ASP A 10 19.42 -10.01 10.97
C ASP A 10 18.26 -10.74 11.64
N VAL A 11 17.18 -11.03 10.90
CA VAL A 11 16.11 -11.93 11.36
C VAL A 11 16.66 -13.32 11.69
N GLU A 12 17.50 -13.91 10.84
CA GLU A 12 18.15 -15.20 11.11
C GLU A 12 19.07 -15.14 12.34
N LYS A 13 19.81 -14.03 12.54
CA LYS A 13 20.63 -13.85 13.74
C LYS A 13 19.76 -13.81 15.00
N ILE A 14 18.63 -13.10 14.98
CA ILE A 14 17.66 -13.08 16.08
C ILE A 14 17.20 -14.52 16.39
N LEU A 15 16.84 -15.30 15.36
CA LEU A 15 16.41 -16.68 15.51
C LEU A 15 17.53 -17.62 16.00
N SER A 16 18.79 -17.34 15.69
CA SER A 16 19.93 -18.12 16.19
C SER A 16 20.37 -17.76 17.62
N GLY A 17 19.92 -16.61 18.12
CA GLY A 17 20.28 -16.08 19.43
C GLY A 17 19.62 -16.79 20.61
N SER A 18 19.88 -16.30 21.82
CA SER A 18 19.29 -16.81 23.07
C SER A 18 18.45 -15.80 23.81
N ASP A 19 18.40 -14.55 23.35
CA ASP A 19 17.64 -13.49 24.02
C ASP A 19 16.14 -13.83 24.05
N PRO A 20 15.42 -13.47 25.13
CA PRO A 20 13.97 -13.56 25.17
C PRO A 20 13.34 -12.69 24.08
N LEU A 21 12.48 -13.28 23.25
CA LEU A 21 11.77 -12.58 22.18
C LEU A 21 10.38 -12.17 22.68
N ASP A 22 10.33 -11.07 23.41
CA ASP A 22 9.09 -10.46 23.92
C ASP A 22 8.77 -9.13 23.23
N GLU A 23 7.65 -8.50 23.60
CA GLU A 23 7.22 -7.23 23.00
C GLU A 23 8.27 -6.11 23.17
N ALA A 24 8.98 -6.07 24.30
CA ALA A 24 10.00 -5.05 24.55
C ALA A 24 11.24 -5.27 23.67
N TYR A 25 11.60 -6.53 23.41
CA TYR A 25 12.63 -6.86 22.43
C TYR A 25 12.25 -6.37 21.04
N VAL A 26 11.04 -6.71 20.56
CA VAL A 26 10.55 -6.33 19.22
C VAL A 26 10.46 -4.82 19.05
N ALA A 27 10.00 -4.09 20.06
CA ALA A 27 9.92 -2.63 20.03
C ALA A 27 11.30 -1.94 19.87
N GLY A 28 12.39 -2.65 20.20
CA GLY A 28 13.77 -2.19 20.02
C GLY A 28 14.43 -2.59 18.70
N LEU A 29 13.75 -3.38 17.85
CA LEU A 29 14.28 -3.83 16.56
C LEU A 29 14.23 -2.72 15.51
N GLY A 30 15.07 -2.86 14.47
CA GLY A 30 14.96 -2.04 13.27
C GLY A 30 13.67 -2.33 12.51
N ASP A 31 13.19 -1.36 11.72
CA ASP A 31 11.90 -1.52 11.03
C ASP A 31 11.91 -2.68 10.00
N SER A 32 13.06 -2.98 9.38
CA SER A 32 13.25 -4.13 8.46
C SER A 32 13.35 -5.49 9.17
N GLU A 33 13.30 -5.54 10.49
CA GLU A 33 13.38 -6.76 11.32
C GLU A 33 12.03 -7.06 12.02
N ARG A 34 11.00 -6.25 11.74
CA ARG A 34 9.64 -6.42 12.29
C ARG A 34 8.57 -6.09 11.26
N GLY A 35 7.30 -6.06 11.68
CA GLY A 35 6.17 -5.73 10.80
C GLY A 35 5.68 -6.88 9.92
N MET A 36 4.80 -6.56 8.96
CA MET A 36 4.04 -7.52 8.17
C MET A 36 4.96 -8.45 7.37
N HIS A 37 5.95 -7.94 6.66
CA HIS A 37 6.84 -8.78 5.86
C HIS A 37 7.79 -9.66 6.68
N THR A 38 8.20 -9.24 7.89
CA THR A 38 8.96 -10.15 8.77
C THR A 38 8.06 -11.28 9.27
N ILE A 39 6.81 -10.97 9.62
CA ILE A 39 5.81 -12.00 9.98
C ILE A 39 5.58 -12.93 8.79
N GLU A 40 5.43 -12.38 7.58
CA GLU A 40 5.24 -13.12 6.34
C GLU A 40 6.41 -14.07 6.06
N PHE A 41 7.65 -13.58 6.12
CA PHE A 41 8.86 -14.39 5.98
C PHE A 41 8.88 -15.57 6.96
N LEU A 42 8.54 -15.32 8.24
CA LEU A 42 8.49 -16.37 9.25
C LEU A 42 7.35 -17.37 9.01
N LEU A 43 6.23 -16.95 8.44
CA LEU A 43 5.05 -17.78 8.19
C LEU A 43 5.22 -18.68 6.96
N PHE A 44 5.72 -18.12 5.87
CA PHE A 44 5.73 -18.78 4.55
C PHE A 44 7.11 -19.30 4.14
N GLY A 45 8.19 -18.75 4.72
CA GLY A 45 9.56 -19.00 4.30
C GLY A 45 9.88 -18.40 2.93
N GLU A 46 11.14 -18.47 2.51
CA GLU A 46 11.59 -17.88 1.23
C GLU A 46 10.88 -18.45 0.00
N ALA A 47 10.48 -19.73 0.06
CA ALA A 47 9.93 -20.47 -1.07
C ALA A 47 8.41 -20.72 -0.96
N ASN A 48 7.71 -20.00 -0.07
CA ASN A 48 6.27 -20.13 0.15
C ASN A 48 5.81 -21.59 0.40
N ASN A 49 6.61 -22.37 1.12
CA ASN A 49 6.38 -23.81 1.32
C ASN A 49 6.53 -24.26 2.77
N LYS A 50 6.61 -23.31 3.71
CA LYS A 50 6.76 -23.62 5.12
C LYS A 50 5.50 -24.26 5.69
N THR A 51 5.68 -25.37 6.39
CA THR A 51 4.61 -26.14 7.02
C THR A 51 4.62 -25.95 8.54
N VAL A 52 3.48 -26.21 9.19
CA VAL A 52 3.29 -26.00 10.63
C VAL A 52 4.28 -26.79 11.49
N ASP A 53 4.69 -27.98 11.06
CA ASP A 53 5.65 -28.84 11.76
C ASP A 53 7.10 -28.34 11.69
N GLN A 54 7.40 -27.38 10.80
CA GLN A 54 8.73 -26.78 10.71
C GLN A 54 8.96 -25.66 11.73
N PHE A 55 7.91 -25.14 12.38
CA PHE A 55 8.04 -24.04 13.35
C PHE A 55 8.71 -24.50 14.65
N THR A 56 9.85 -23.87 14.93
CA THR A 56 10.51 -23.95 16.22
C THR A 56 9.75 -23.15 17.29
N ASP A 57 9.98 -23.46 18.56
CA ASP A 57 9.39 -22.69 19.66
C ASP A 57 9.90 -21.24 19.69
N ARG A 58 11.11 -21.00 19.18
CA ARG A 58 11.69 -19.66 19.07
C ARG A 58 11.01 -18.81 18.00
N GLU A 59 10.73 -19.37 16.82
CA GLU A 59 9.96 -18.67 15.78
C GLU A 59 8.54 -18.38 16.24
N LYS A 60 7.90 -19.31 16.97
CA LYS A 60 6.56 -19.06 17.55
C LYS A 60 6.58 -17.91 18.55
N ALA A 61 7.59 -17.86 19.42
CA ALA A 61 7.75 -16.75 20.36
C ALA A 61 7.95 -15.42 19.62
N PHE A 62 8.78 -15.41 18.58
CA PHE A 62 9.03 -14.20 17.80
C PHE A 62 7.76 -13.74 17.07
N LEU A 63 7.06 -14.65 16.38
CA LEU A 63 5.79 -14.36 15.71
C LEU A 63 4.74 -13.80 16.67
N GLN A 64 4.66 -14.35 17.89
CA GLN A 64 3.75 -13.83 18.90
C GLN A 64 4.08 -12.38 19.28
N ALA A 65 5.36 -12.08 19.51
CA ALA A 65 5.81 -10.73 19.85
C ALA A 65 5.61 -9.74 18.69
N LEU A 66 5.94 -10.16 17.45
CA LEU A 66 5.71 -9.37 16.23
C LEU A 66 4.24 -9.07 15.99
N GLY A 67 3.35 -10.04 16.18
CA GLY A 67 1.91 -9.85 16.03
C GLY A 67 1.35 -8.84 17.04
N GLN A 68 1.90 -8.81 18.25
CA GLN A 68 1.50 -7.85 19.29
C GLN A 68 2.01 -6.43 18.99
N ASP A 69 3.24 -6.30 18.49
CA ASP A 69 3.79 -5.03 18.00
C ASP A 69 2.97 -4.50 16.81
N LEU A 70 2.66 -5.34 15.81
CA LEU A 70 1.83 -4.94 14.67
C LEU A 70 0.43 -4.49 15.10
N LYS A 71 -0.21 -5.23 16.02
CA LYS A 71 -1.51 -4.84 16.58
C LYS A 71 -1.44 -3.48 17.29
N THR A 72 -0.36 -3.21 18.02
CA THR A 72 -0.15 -1.94 18.72
C THR A 72 -0.01 -0.81 17.71
N GLN A 73 0.86 -0.96 16.71
CA GLN A 73 1.03 0.03 15.64
C GLN A 73 -0.28 0.31 14.88
N ALA A 74 -1.06 -0.74 14.56
CA ALA A 74 -2.35 -0.57 13.90
C ALA A 74 -3.38 0.17 14.79
N SER A 75 -3.35 -0.08 16.10
CA SER A 75 -4.21 0.61 17.06
C SER A 75 -3.82 2.09 17.20
N ASP A 76 -2.53 2.38 17.21
CA ASP A 76 -2.00 3.74 17.27
C ASP A 76 -2.32 4.52 15.98
N LEU A 77 -2.17 3.89 14.81
CA LEU A 77 -2.60 4.49 13.54
C LEU A 77 -4.10 4.83 13.57
N PHE A 78 -4.95 3.89 13.98
CA PHE A 78 -6.38 4.15 14.13
C PHE A 78 -6.66 5.30 15.12
N ALA A 79 -6.03 5.28 16.30
CA ALA A 79 -6.19 6.31 17.32
C ALA A 79 -5.74 7.70 16.82
N SER A 80 -4.63 7.78 16.07
CA SER A 80 -4.13 9.04 15.48
C SER A 80 -5.16 9.70 14.57
N TRP A 81 -5.97 8.90 13.88
CA TRP A 81 -7.07 9.41 13.06
C TRP A 81 -8.29 9.74 13.91
N ASP A 82 -8.78 8.81 14.73
CA ASP A 82 -10.10 8.88 15.39
C ASP A 82 -10.13 9.77 16.65
N SER A 83 -9.19 9.56 17.58
CA SER A 83 -9.19 10.18 18.91
C SER A 83 -8.02 11.13 19.17
N GLY A 84 -7.00 11.11 18.31
CA GLY A 84 -5.71 11.73 18.54
C GLY A 84 -4.74 10.81 19.29
N LEU A 85 -3.44 11.08 19.11
CA LEU A 85 -2.33 10.32 19.70
C LEU A 85 -1.17 11.29 20.03
N ASP A 86 -0.40 11.00 21.08
CA ASP A 86 0.79 11.78 21.48
C ASP A 86 0.58 13.31 21.61
N GLY A 87 -0.59 13.69 22.13
CA GLY A 87 -0.96 15.10 22.31
C GLY A 87 -1.36 15.82 21.03
N GLN A 88 -1.41 15.12 19.89
CA GLN A 88 -1.98 15.61 18.65
C GLN A 88 -3.50 15.41 18.64
N PRO A 89 -4.27 16.35 18.04
CA PRO A 89 -5.69 16.14 17.82
C PRO A 89 -5.93 14.99 16.84
N PRO A 90 -7.15 14.41 16.81
CA PRO A 90 -7.53 13.45 15.78
C PRO A 90 -7.35 14.04 14.39
N TYR A 91 -6.63 13.32 13.53
CA TYR A 91 -6.27 13.82 12.21
C TYR A 91 -7.50 14.14 11.33
N TRP A 92 -8.61 13.42 11.51
CA TRP A 92 -9.85 13.74 10.79
C TRP A 92 -10.35 15.16 11.09
N GLU A 93 -10.19 15.67 12.33
CA GLU A 93 -10.57 17.04 12.69
C GLU A 93 -9.63 18.07 12.05
N VAL A 94 -8.33 17.75 11.99
CA VAL A 94 -7.33 18.61 11.33
C VAL A 94 -7.68 18.81 9.86
N PHE A 95 -8.06 17.72 9.19
CA PHE A 95 -8.43 17.72 7.78
C PHE A 95 -9.81 18.37 7.55
N ALA A 96 -10.82 18.04 8.36
CA ALA A 96 -12.17 18.58 8.24
C ALA A 96 -12.25 20.09 8.48
N ASN A 97 -11.33 20.66 9.26
CA ASN A 97 -11.25 22.10 9.53
C ASN A 97 -10.33 22.87 8.55
N ALA A 98 -10.00 22.28 7.39
CA ALA A 98 -9.25 22.96 6.35
C ALA A 98 -9.91 24.29 5.94
N GLY A 99 -9.14 25.38 5.90
CA GLY A 99 -9.68 26.72 5.65
C GLY A 99 -10.53 27.33 6.77
N ALA A 100 -10.76 26.59 7.85
CA ALA A 100 -11.62 26.97 8.98
C ALA A 100 -10.91 26.85 10.34
N GLY A 101 -9.58 27.02 10.36
CA GLY A 101 -8.77 27.03 11.58
C GLY A 101 -7.70 25.94 11.66
N SER A 102 -7.64 25.02 10.70
CA SER A 102 -6.51 24.09 10.58
C SER A 102 -5.22 24.85 10.25
N THR A 103 -4.16 24.60 11.04
CA THR A 103 -2.82 25.14 10.79
C THR A 103 -2.03 24.31 9.77
N VAL A 104 -2.39 23.02 9.63
CA VAL A 104 -1.80 22.10 8.65
C VAL A 104 -2.38 22.35 7.26
N TYR A 105 -3.70 22.59 7.19
CA TYR A 105 -4.41 22.91 5.94
C TYR A 105 -5.06 24.31 6.02
N PRO A 106 -4.31 25.40 5.80
CA PRO A 106 -4.83 26.76 5.89
C PRO A 106 -5.94 27.09 4.89
N THR A 107 -6.12 26.29 3.85
CA THR A 107 -7.17 26.44 2.83
C THR A 107 -7.79 25.09 2.50
N VAL A 108 -9.02 25.10 1.97
CA VAL A 108 -9.66 23.89 1.43
C VAL A 108 -8.85 23.31 0.26
N THR A 109 -8.27 24.17 -0.59
CA THR A 109 -7.36 23.75 -1.68
C THR A 109 -6.17 22.97 -1.15
N ALA A 110 -5.55 23.38 -0.03
CA ALA A 110 -4.42 22.64 0.54
C ALA A 110 -4.81 21.21 0.96
N ALA A 111 -6.00 21.03 1.56
CA ALA A 111 -6.50 19.70 1.89
C ALA A 111 -6.88 18.89 0.63
N GLY A 112 -7.46 19.55 -0.39
CA GLY A 112 -7.74 18.92 -1.68
C GLY A 112 -6.47 18.42 -2.37
N GLN A 113 -5.39 19.22 -2.32
CA GLN A 113 -4.07 18.86 -2.85
C GLN A 113 -3.45 17.69 -2.10
N GLU A 114 -3.59 17.62 -0.78
CA GLU A 114 -3.14 16.47 0.01
C GLU A 114 -3.84 15.18 -0.45
N LEU A 115 -5.16 15.24 -0.62
CA LEU A 115 -5.97 14.08 -1.03
C LEU A 115 -5.55 13.58 -2.41
N VAL A 116 -5.35 14.50 -3.36
CA VAL A 116 -4.91 14.15 -4.72
C VAL A 116 -3.46 13.68 -4.75
N THR A 117 -2.59 14.27 -3.93
CA THR A 117 -1.20 13.81 -3.76
C THR A 117 -1.17 12.36 -3.25
N GLY A 118 -1.95 12.01 -2.22
CA GLY A 118 -2.02 10.62 -1.74
C GLY A 118 -2.51 9.62 -2.78
N ILE A 119 -3.45 10.01 -3.66
CA ILE A 119 -3.88 9.18 -4.81
C ILE A 119 -2.73 9.00 -5.80
N LEU A 120 -2.01 10.09 -6.11
CA LEU A 120 -0.89 10.07 -7.05
C LEU A 120 0.28 9.25 -6.52
N ASP A 121 0.65 9.41 -5.25
CA ASP A 121 1.72 8.66 -4.61
C ASP A 121 1.42 7.16 -4.67
N SER A 122 0.18 6.75 -4.41
CA SER A 122 -0.22 5.34 -4.56
C SER A 122 -0.12 4.84 -6.01
N LEU A 123 -0.48 5.65 -7.00
CA LEU A 123 -0.35 5.27 -8.42
C LEU A 123 1.12 5.20 -8.88
N ILE A 124 1.97 6.10 -8.39
CA ILE A 124 3.43 6.09 -8.64
C ILE A 124 4.02 4.81 -8.04
N GLU A 125 3.71 4.52 -6.78
CA GLU A 125 4.20 3.34 -6.08
C GLU A 125 3.79 2.05 -6.79
N VAL A 126 2.51 1.91 -7.16
CA VAL A 126 2.03 0.69 -7.84
C VAL A 126 2.61 0.56 -9.24
N GLY A 127 2.55 1.63 -10.04
CA GLY A 127 2.91 1.58 -11.45
C GLY A 127 4.43 1.56 -11.69
N GLU A 128 5.15 2.49 -11.08
CA GLU A 128 6.57 2.72 -11.34
C GLU A 128 7.46 1.89 -10.42
N ASP A 129 7.22 1.96 -9.11
CA ASP A 129 8.14 1.39 -8.12
C ASP A 129 7.94 -0.11 -7.95
N LYS A 130 6.69 -0.57 -7.77
CA LYS A 130 6.38 -1.96 -7.42
C LYS A 130 6.07 -2.88 -8.61
N LEU A 131 5.81 -2.33 -9.79
CA LEU A 131 5.56 -3.11 -11.01
C LEU A 131 6.60 -2.86 -12.11
N GLU A 132 6.74 -1.63 -12.59
CA GLU A 132 7.64 -1.35 -13.72
C GLU A 132 9.12 -1.58 -13.38
N THR A 133 9.58 -1.11 -12.22
CA THR A 133 10.97 -1.28 -11.78
C THR A 133 11.40 -2.74 -11.69
N PRO A 134 10.72 -3.63 -10.94
CA PRO A 134 11.08 -5.05 -10.90
C PRO A 134 10.91 -5.72 -12.26
N PHE A 135 9.91 -5.33 -13.07
CA PHE A 135 9.74 -5.88 -14.42
C PHE A 135 10.91 -5.53 -15.34
N LYS A 136 11.36 -4.28 -15.37
CA LYS A 136 12.54 -3.87 -16.16
C LYS A 136 13.82 -4.55 -15.71
N GLN A 137 13.95 -4.78 -14.40
CA GLN A 137 15.12 -5.43 -13.80
C GLN A 137 15.06 -6.96 -13.89
N GLN A 138 13.87 -7.52 -14.17
CA GLN A 138 13.59 -8.95 -14.09
C GLN A 138 13.95 -9.51 -12.69
N ASP A 139 13.68 -8.71 -11.66
CA ASP A 139 14.06 -8.99 -10.28
C ASP A 139 12.87 -9.44 -9.44
N THR A 140 12.75 -10.75 -9.22
CA THR A 140 11.72 -11.34 -8.37
C THR A 140 12.03 -11.22 -6.87
N PHE A 141 13.27 -10.88 -6.48
CA PHE A 141 13.62 -10.64 -5.07
C PHE A 141 13.17 -9.27 -4.59
N GLY A 142 13.05 -8.29 -5.50
CA GLY A 142 12.54 -6.95 -5.21
C GLY A 142 11.03 -6.90 -4.96
N LEU A 143 10.28 -7.94 -5.32
CA LEU A 143 8.82 -7.98 -5.17
C LEU A 143 8.41 -7.99 -3.69
N GLU A 144 7.73 -6.93 -3.26
CA GLU A 144 7.12 -6.86 -1.94
C GLU A 144 6.03 -7.92 -1.79
N SER A 145 6.00 -8.65 -0.67
CA SER A 145 5.12 -9.81 -0.46
C SER A 145 5.44 -11.07 -1.29
N ARG A 146 6.68 -11.20 -1.77
CA ARG A 146 7.17 -12.42 -2.47
C ARG A 146 7.16 -13.68 -1.62
N PHE A 147 7.11 -13.58 -0.28
CA PHE A 147 7.19 -14.77 0.58
C PHE A 147 5.86 -15.53 0.58
N SER A 148 4.74 -14.82 0.46
CA SER A 148 3.39 -15.40 0.42
C SER A 148 2.78 -15.47 -0.98
N PHE A 149 3.49 -14.95 -1.99
CA PHE A 149 3.02 -14.79 -3.37
C PHE A 149 1.82 -13.87 -3.52
N GLN A 150 1.85 -12.74 -2.79
CA GLN A 150 0.72 -11.80 -2.70
C GLN A 150 0.97 -10.46 -3.40
N THR A 151 2.13 -10.24 -4.03
CA THR A 151 2.47 -8.94 -4.63
C THR A 151 1.36 -8.41 -5.54
N ILE A 152 0.80 -9.25 -6.42
CA ILE A 152 -0.24 -8.82 -7.35
C ILE A 152 -1.53 -8.39 -6.64
N ASN A 153 -1.88 -8.99 -5.50
CA ASN A 153 -3.05 -8.62 -4.72
C ASN A 153 -2.83 -7.32 -3.95
N ASP A 154 -1.60 -7.04 -3.53
CA ASP A 154 -1.23 -5.76 -2.91
C ASP A 154 -1.31 -4.62 -3.93
N LEU A 155 -0.77 -4.82 -5.14
CA LEU A 155 -0.89 -3.86 -6.25
C LEU A 155 -2.36 -3.54 -6.58
N LYS A 156 -3.22 -4.57 -6.65
CA LYS A 156 -4.66 -4.40 -6.88
C LYS A 156 -5.32 -3.62 -5.74
N SER A 157 -4.96 -3.92 -4.49
CA SER A 157 -5.50 -3.23 -3.32
C SER A 157 -5.09 -1.76 -3.27
N ASN A 158 -3.84 -1.45 -3.62
CA ASN A 158 -3.34 -0.09 -3.70
C ASN A 158 -4.01 0.70 -4.84
N LEU A 159 -4.12 0.13 -6.04
CA LEU A 159 -4.85 0.76 -7.15
C LEU A 159 -6.32 1.02 -6.78
N GLN A 160 -6.97 0.06 -6.13
CA GLN A 160 -8.34 0.23 -5.64
C GLN A 160 -8.43 1.33 -4.58
N SER A 161 -7.43 1.47 -3.71
CA SER A 161 -7.35 2.56 -2.72
C SER A 161 -7.26 3.93 -3.40
N ALA A 162 -6.43 4.07 -4.43
CA ALA A 162 -6.33 5.29 -5.23
C ALA A 162 -7.68 5.65 -5.89
N GLU A 163 -8.38 4.66 -6.47
CA GLU A 163 -9.73 4.87 -7.02
C GLU A 163 -10.73 5.29 -5.94
N ASN A 164 -10.70 4.64 -4.78
CA ASN A 164 -11.58 4.98 -3.65
C ASN A 164 -11.37 6.42 -3.18
N GLY A 165 -10.12 6.88 -3.13
CA GLY A 165 -9.79 8.28 -2.83
C GLY A 165 -10.39 9.24 -3.86
N TYR A 166 -10.30 8.92 -5.15
CA TYR A 166 -10.89 9.74 -6.21
C TYR A 166 -12.41 9.79 -6.13
N LEU A 167 -13.04 8.63 -5.93
CA LEU A 167 -14.49 8.47 -5.93
C LEU A 167 -15.15 8.89 -4.61
N GLY A 168 -14.38 9.03 -3.52
CA GLY A 168 -14.91 9.15 -2.16
C GLY A 168 -15.71 7.91 -1.76
N SER A 169 -15.16 6.72 -2.03
CA SER A 169 -15.80 5.44 -1.76
C SER A 169 -15.05 4.66 -0.67
N PHE A 170 -15.77 3.77 0.01
CA PHE A 170 -15.20 2.77 0.90
C PHE A 170 -15.61 1.38 0.38
N PRO A 171 -14.69 0.41 0.26
CA PRO A 171 -15.03 -0.95 -0.17
C PRO A 171 -16.17 -1.54 0.65
N GLY A 172 -17.28 -1.90 0.00
CA GLY A 172 -18.47 -2.43 0.67
C GLY A 172 -19.27 -1.40 1.49
N GLY A 173 -18.92 -0.11 1.40
CA GLY A 173 -19.57 1.01 2.10
C GLY A 173 -20.29 1.98 1.15
N PRO A 174 -20.90 3.05 1.71
CA PRO A 174 -21.56 4.07 0.91
C PRO A 174 -20.54 4.89 0.12
N LYS A 175 -20.88 5.26 -1.12
CA LYS A 175 -20.15 6.28 -1.87
C LYS A 175 -20.61 7.67 -1.44
N SER A 176 -19.66 8.55 -1.14
CA SER A 176 -19.95 9.95 -0.82
C SER A 176 -20.50 10.68 -2.05
N SER A 177 -21.45 11.59 -1.84
CA SER A 177 -21.89 12.53 -2.88
C SER A 177 -20.90 13.67 -3.11
N THR A 178 -19.93 13.84 -2.20
CA THR A 178 -18.88 14.86 -2.24
C THR A 178 -17.52 14.17 -2.28
N SER A 179 -16.82 14.33 -3.39
CA SER A 179 -15.52 13.70 -3.69
C SER A 179 -14.76 14.47 -4.77
N ILE A 180 -13.49 14.09 -5.01
CA ILE A 180 -12.70 14.64 -6.12
C ILE A 180 -13.42 14.38 -7.45
N SER A 181 -13.94 13.18 -7.66
CA SER A 181 -14.76 12.84 -8.84
C SER A 181 -15.96 13.80 -9.01
N SER A 182 -16.75 14.04 -7.95
CA SER A 182 -17.89 14.96 -8.05
C SER A 182 -17.47 16.42 -8.34
N TYR A 183 -16.31 16.83 -7.83
CA TYR A 183 -15.75 18.17 -8.05
C TYR A 183 -15.27 18.32 -9.49
N VAL A 184 -14.50 17.34 -10.00
CA VAL A 184 -14.06 17.30 -11.40
C VAL A 184 -15.27 17.27 -12.32
N ALA A 185 -16.27 16.41 -12.06
CA ALA A 185 -17.46 16.31 -12.90
C ALA A 185 -18.27 17.62 -13.00
N ALA A 186 -18.24 18.46 -11.97
CA ALA A 186 -18.90 19.76 -11.98
C ALA A 186 -18.19 20.80 -12.87
N ILE A 187 -16.89 20.61 -13.13
CA ILE A 187 -16.06 21.50 -13.94
C ILE A 187 -15.91 20.94 -15.36
N ASP A 188 -15.54 19.67 -15.46
CA ASP A 188 -15.30 18.92 -16.69
C ASP A 188 -15.87 17.48 -16.55
N PRO A 189 -17.13 17.25 -16.96
CA PRO A 189 -17.77 15.94 -16.86
C PRO A 189 -17.17 14.88 -17.79
N ASP A 190 -16.57 15.30 -18.91
CA ASP A 190 -15.91 14.38 -19.83
C ASP A 190 -14.61 13.87 -19.22
N LEU A 191 -13.83 14.75 -18.56
CA LEU A 191 -12.62 14.36 -17.82
C LEU A 191 -12.91 13.37 -16.69
N ASP A 192 -13.93 13.62 -15.86
CA ASP A 192 -14.33 12.67 -14.81
C ASP A 192 -14.72 11.30 -15.38
N THR A 193 -15.41 11.28 -16.53
CA THR A 193 -15.73 10.04 -17.25
C THR A 193 -14.47 9.31 -17.73
N ILE A 194 -13.49 10.05 -18.27
CA ILE A 194 -12.21 9.50 -18.72
C ILE A 194 -11.45 8.87 -17.55
N ILE A 195 -11.32 9.55 -16.42
CA ILE A 195 -10.56 9.04 -15.27
C ILE A 195 -11.16 7.76 -14.71
N LYS A 196 -12.49 7.69 -14.58
CA LYS A 196 -13.19 6.46 -14.17
C LYS A 196 -12.92 5.30 -15.12
N ALA A 197 -12.99 5.54 -16.42
CA ALA A 197 -12.70 4.52 -17.43
C ALA A 197 -11.22 4.08 -17.39
N GLN A 198 -10.29 5.00 -17.09
CA GLN A 198 -8.87 4.69 -16.93
C GLN A 198 -8.59 3.84 -15.68
N PHE A 199 -9.24 4.13 -14.54
CA PHE A 199 -9.15 3.24 -13.36
C PHE A 199 -9.70 1.84 -13.64
N GLU A 200 -10.84 1.73 -14.34
CA GLU A 200 -11.42 0.44 -14.74
C GLU A 200 -10.49 -0.34 -15.69
N ALA A 201 -9.87 0.35 -16.65
CA ALA A 201 -8.89 -0.24 -17.56
C ALA A 201 -7.63 -0.72 -16.84
N ALA A 202 -7.11 0.06 -15.90
CA ALA A 202 -5.94 -0.31 -15.10
C ALA A 202 -6.20 -1.54 -14.21
N GLN A 203 -7.38 -1.61 -13.57
CA GLN A 203 -7.80 -2.78 -12.80
C GLN A 203 -7.92 -4.02 -13.70
N THR A 204 -8.57 -3.87 -14.85
CA THR A 204 -8.72 -4.96 -15.84
C THR A 204 -7.37 -5.46 -16.33
N ALA A 205 -6.40 -4.57 -16.56
CA ALA A 205 -5.07 -4.93 -17.01
C ALA A 205 -4.27 -5.67 -15.91
N LEU A 206 -4.34 -5.25 -14.64
CA LEU A 206 -3.75 -6.00 -13.53
C LEU A 206 -4.40 -7.38 -13.34
N ASP A 207 -5.70 -7.50 -13.56
CA ASP A 207 -6.41 -8.78 -13.50
C ASP A 207 -6.05 -9.73 -14.65
N ALA A 208 -5.55 -9.20 -15.76
CA ALA A 208 -5.15 -10.01 -16.91
C ALA A 208 -3.79 -10.68 -16.73
N ILE A 209 -2.93 -10.19 -15.82
CA ILE A 209 -1.65 -10.82 -15.52
C ILE A 209 -1.91 -12.25 -14.99
N PRO A 210 -1.37 -13.29 -15.64
CA PRO A 210 -1.63 -14.67 -15.25
C PRO A 210 -0.94 -15.00 -13.90
N GLY A 211 -1.50 -15.94 -13.16
CA GLY A 211 -0.86 -16.50 -11.96
C GLY A 211 -0.51 -15.46 -10.90
N THR A 212 0.63 -15.67 -10.23
CA THR A 212 1.20 -14.69 -9.30
C THR A 212 2.27 -13.85 -10.02
N LEU A 213 2.61 -12.67 -9.48
CA LEU A 213 3.64 -11.84 -10.10
C LEU A 213 5.02 -12.49 -10.00
N GLU A 214 5.28 -13.24 -8.94
CA GLU A 214 6.51 -14.00 -8.73
C GLU A 214 6.75 -15.06 -9.82
N GLU A 215 5.66 -15.65 -10.34
CA GLU A 215 5.71 -16.57 -11.48
C GLU A 215 5.82 -15.82 -12.81
N SER A 216 5.02 -14.75 -12.98
CA SER A 216 4.83 -14.08 -14.28
C SER A 216 5.87 -13.02 -14.61
N LEU A 217 6.55 -12.41 -13.64
CA LEU A 217 7.47 -11.28 -13.87
C LEU A 217 8.54 -11.56 -14.92
N THR A 218 9.02 -12.80 -14.95
CA THR A 218 10.10 -13.26 -15.84
C THR A 218 9.62 -14.20 -16.95
N ASP A 219 8.31 -14.45 -17.02
CA ASP A 219 7.70 -15.26 -18.07
C ASP A 219 7.48 -14.40 -19.33
N PRO A 220 8.13 -14.72 -20.47
CA PRO A 220 7.91 -13.99 -21.71
C PRO A 220 6.45 -13.99 -22.19
N ASP A 221 5.66 -15.02 -21.84
CA ASP A 221 4.27 -15.13 -22.25
C ASP A 221 3.33 -14.20 -21.44
N ALA A 222 3.81 -13.62 -20.34
CA ALA A 222 3.07 -12.65 -19.50
C ALA A 222 3.55 -11.20 -19.67
N ALA A 223 4.60 -10.97 -20.46
CA ALA A 223 5.25 -9.68 -20.58
C ALA A 223 4.34 -8.59 -21.17
N ASP A 224 3.48 -8.97 -22.13
CA ASP A 224 2.53 -8.04 -22.76
C ASP A 224 1.45 -7.59 -21.76
N GLU A 225 0.93 -8.50 -20.93
CA GLU A 225 -0.05 -8.19 -19.88
C GLU A 225 0.54 -7.31 -18.79
N ILE A 226 1.78 -7.58 -18.35
CA ILE A 226 2.48 -6.74 -17.36
C ILE A 226 2.70 -5.33 -17.92
N GLN A 227 3.18 -5.21 -19.16
CA GLN A 227 3.39 -3.91 -19.79
C GLN A 227 2.06 -3.15 -19.96
N ALA A 228 0.98 -3.85 -20.35
CA ALA A 228 -0.34 -3.23 -20.45
C ALA A 228 -0.85 -2.69 -19.10
N ALA A 229 -0.60 -3.40 -18.01
CA ALA A 229 -0.94 -2.93 -16.67
C ALA A 229 -0.14 -1.69 -16.26
N ILE A 230 1.18 -1.68 -16.51
CA ILE A 230 2.05 -0.53 -16.28
C ILE A 230 1.54 0.70 -17.05
N ASP A 231 1.31 0.55 -18.36
CA ASP A 231 0.86 1.63 -19.23
C ASP A 231 -0.48 2.20 -18.78
N ALA A 232 -1.43 1.34 -18.40
CA ALA A 232 -2.75 1.76 -17.94
C ALA A 232 -2.69 2.54 -16.62
N ILE A 233 -1.87 2.09 -15.66
CA ILE A 233 -1.69 2.77 -14.36
C ILE A 233 -1.01 4.13 -14.56
N ILE A 234 0.06 4.18 -15.36
CA ILE A 234 0.76 5.42 -15.71
C ILE A 234 -0.19 6.40 -16.39
N GLN A 235 -1.07 5.92 -17.27
CA GLN A 235 -2.05 6.77 -17.95
C GLN A 235 -3.02 7.44 -16.96
N VAL A 236 -3.48 6.73 -15.93
CA VAL A 236 -4.33 7.33 -14.88
C VAL A 236 -3.56 8.45 -14.18
N LYS A 237 -2.35 8.16 -13.73
CA LYS A 237 -1.46 9.10 -13.04
C LYS A 237 -1.19 10.35 -13.90
N GLU A 238 -0.80 10.18 -15.16
CA GLU A 238 -0.52 11.30 -16.07
C GLU A 238 -1.76 12.17 -16.32
N THR A 239 -2.94 11.56 -16.45
CA THR A 239 -4.20 12.28 -16.60
C THR A 239 -4.53 13.09 -15.35
N LEU A 240 -4.37 12.50 -14.16
CA LEU A 240 -4.57 13.21 -12.89
C LEU A 240 -3.60 14.40 -12.75
N ILE A 241 -2.30 14.19 -13.00
CA ILE A 241 -1.28 15.26 -12.94
C ILE A 241 -1.59 16.37 -13.95
N GLY A 242 -1.87 16.01 -15.20
CA GLY A 242 -2.02 16.97 -16.28
C GLY A 242 -3.35 17.72 -16.28
N GLN A 243 -4.41 17.11 -15.74
CA GLN A 243 -5.78 17.59 -15.95
C GLN A 243 -6.60 17.72 -14.66
N VAL A 244 -6.33 16.97 -13.59
CA VAL A 244 -7.05 17.12 -12.30
C VAL A 244 -6.34 18.07 -11.36
N VAL A 245 -5.04 17.89 -11.13
CA VAL A 245 -4.25 18.77 -10.25
C VAL A 245 -4.44 20.26 -10.59
N PRO A 246 -4.50 20.70 -11.86
CA PRO A 246 -4.74 22.10 -12.20
C PRO A 246 -6.13 22.64 -11.80
N LEU A 247 -7.10 21.77 -11.50
CA LEU A 247 -8.45 22.14 -11.10
C LEU A 247 -8.60 22.34 -9.58
N ILE A 248 -7.64 21.85 -8.78
CA ILE A 248 -7.70 21.78 -7.31
C ILE A 248 -7.05 23.02 -6.68
#